data_AF-A0A5M3WVX2-F1
#
_entry.id   AF-A0A5M3WVX2-F1
#
_cell.length_a   1.000
_cell.length_b   1.000
_cell.length_c   1.000
_cell.angle_alpha   90.00
_cell.angle_beta   90.00
_cell.angle_gamma   90.00
#
_symmetry.space_group_name_H-M   'P 1'
#
loop_
_entity.id
_entity.type
_entity.pdbx_description
1 polymer ?
#
loop_
_entity_poly.entity_id
_entity_poly.type
_entity_poly.pdbx_seq_one_letter_code
_entity_poly.pdbx_strand_id
1 'polypeptide(L)'
;MVAKEEAGESAAQKRFRKDVDDLADIGVAIRRQLDSIQVSIPLRLAEVAKAAWSREELERPPSETFEQGLIRTLAGDLALIGLIVGEAEPAGDEVVIQLDVRFISHAIFAADRREDRSTK
;
A
#
# COMPACT_ATOMS: atom_id res chain seq x y z
N MET A 1 2.93 -38.66 -2.24
CA MET A 1 3.27 -37.29 -2.69
C MET A 1 2.10 -36.81 -3.55
N VAL A 2 1.11 -36.16 -2.95
CA VAL A 2 -0.10 -35.73 -3.67
C VAL A 2 0.20 -34.38 -4.28
N ALA A 3 0.30 -34.33 -5.60
CA ALA A 3 0.30 -33.08 -6.33
C ALA A 3 -1.02 -32.36 -6.01
N LYS A 4 -0.91 -31.22 -5.33
CA LYS A 4 -2.04 -30.34 -5.09
C LYS A 4 -2.39 -29.75 -6.45
N GLU A 5 -3.42 -30.29 -7.08
CA GLU A 5 -4.00 -29.73 -8.29
C GLU A 5 -4.38 -28.28 -7.98
N GLU A 6 -3.69 -27.31 -8.58
CA GLU A 6 -4.10 -25.91 -8.51
C GLU A 6 -5.45 -25.83 -9.22
N ALA A 7 -6.53 -25.90 -8.43
CA ALA A 7 -7.88 -25.81 -8.95
C ALA A 7 -8.01 -24.52 -9.75
N GLY A 8 -8.17 -24.66 -11.06
CA GLY A 8 -8.38 -23.52 -11.95
C GLY A 8 -9.58 -22.68 -11.52
N GLU A 9 -9.59 -21.41 -11.91
CA GLU A 9 -10.63 -20.49 -11.47
C GLU A 9 -12.05 -20.93 -11.84
N SER A 10 -12.96 -20.80 -10.89
CA SER A 10 -14.40 -20.89 -11.11
C SER A 10 -14.88 -19.77 -12.05
N ALA A 11 -16.07 -19.96 -12.64
CA ALA A 11 -16.71 -18.93 -13.45
C ALA A 11 -16.91 -17.60 -12.69
N ALA A 12 -17.13 -17.66 -11.36
CA ALA A 12 -17.27 -16.47 -10.53
C ALA A 12 -15.93 -15.72 -10.40
N GLN A 13 -14.84 -16.43 -10.11
CA GLN A 13 -13.50 -15.82 -10.01
C GLN A 13 -13.06 -15.17 -11.33
N LYS A 14 -13.34 -15.82 -12.48
CA LYS A 14 -13.08 -15.23 -13.80
C LYS A 14 -13.86 -13.94 -14.03
N ARG A 15 -15.13 -13.89 -13.64
CA ARG A 15 -15.94 -12.66 -13.72
C ARG A 15 -15.36 -11.56 -12.82
N PHE A 16 -15.04 -11.88 -11.56
CA PHE A 16 -14.46 -10.88 -10.64
C PHE A 16 -13.14 -10.32 -11.14
N ARG A 17 -12.27 -11.14 -11.73
CA ARG A 17 -11.06 -10.64 -12.36
C ARG A 17 -11.38 -9.67 -13.51
N LYS A 18 -12.30 -10.06 -14.39
CA LYS A 18 -12.72 -9.20 -15.49
C LYS A 18 -13.32 -7.88 -14.97
N ASP A 19 -14.16 -7.94 -13.93
CA ASP A 19 -14.74 -6.75 -13.33
C ASP A 19 -13.65 -5.83 -12.76
N VAL A 20 -12.61 -6.37 -12.13
CA VAL A 20 -11.45 -5.59 -11.68
C VAL A 20 -10.72 -4.92 -12.84
N ASP A 21 -10.45 -5.66 -13.92
CA ASP A 21 -9.77 -5.13 -15.10
C ASP A 21 -10.60 -4.01 -15.76
N ASP A 22 -11.90 -4.23 -15.96
CA ASP A 22 -12.82 -3.25 -16.56
C ASP A 22 -12.96 -2.00 -15.68
N LEU A 23 -13.02 -2.15 -14.35
CA LEU A 23 -13.18 -1.03 -13.42
C LEU A 23 -11.87 -0.29 -13.15
N ALA A 24 -10.70 -0.88 -13.41
CA ALA A 24 -9.42 -0.22 -13.29
C ALA A 24 -9.29 0.99 -14.23
N ASP A 25 -9.97 0.97 -15.38
CA ASP A 25 -10.00 2.08 -16.33
C ASP A 25 -10.61 3.36 -15.74
N ILE A 26 -11.55 3.22 -14.79
CA ILE A 26 -12.07 4.36 -14.02
C ILE A 26 -10.93 5.03 -13.25
N GLY A 27 -10.10 4.22 -12.58
CA GLY A 27 -8.90 4.68 -11.87
C GLY A 27 -7.92 5.42 -12.79
N VAL A 28 -7.68 4.88 -14.00
CA VAL A 28 -6.83 5.51 -15.02
C VAL A 28 -7.38 6.86 -15.46
N ALA A 29 -8.70 6.99 -15.60
CA ALA A 29 -9.35 8.24 -16.00
C ALA A 29 -9.29 9.32 -14.91
N ILE A 30 -9.44 8.94 -13.64
CA ILE A 30 -9.49 9.90 -12.52
C ILE A 30 -8.11 10.26 -11.95
N ARG A 31 -7.10 9.38 -12.04
CA ARG A 31 -5.79 9.61 -11.36
C ARG A 31 -5.07 10.89 -11.78
N ARG A 32 -5.35 11.42 -12.99
CA ARG A 32 -4.74 12.66 -13.51
C ARG A 32 -5.45 13.93 -13.02
N GLN A 33 -6.58 13.77 -12.35
CA GLN A 33 -7.44 14.85 -11.86
C GLN A 33 -7.23 15.12 -10.37
N LEU A 34 -6.44 14.29 -9.70
CA LEU A 34 -6.26 14.32 -8.26
C LEU A 34 -4.92 14.97 -7.94
N ASP A 35 -4.97 16.02 -7.12
CA ASP A 35 -3.81 16.66 -6.54
C ASP A 35 -3.48 16.06 -5.17
N SER A 36 -2.32 16.43 -4.62
CA SER A 36 -1.97 16.13 -3.23
C SER A 36 -2.94 16.79 -2.25
N ILE A 37 -3.18 16.12 -1.14
CA ILE A 37 -4.04 16.61 -0.05
C ILE A 37 -3.16 16.89 1.16
N GLN A 38 -3.42 18.00 1.85
CA GLN A 38 -2.78 18.29 3.13
C GLN A 38 -3.30 17.33 4.20
N VAL A 39 -2.40 16.61 4.86
CA VAL A 39 -2.72 15.69 5.95
C VAL A 39 -1.84 15.96 7.17
N SER A 40 -2.38 15.69 8.36
CA SER A 40 -1.64 15.71 9.63
C SER A 40 -1.38 14.28 10.07
N ILE A 41 -0.13 13.99 10.42
CA ILE A 41 0.29 12.68 10.91
C ILE A 41 0.96 12.86 12.27
N PRO A 42 0.59 12.08 13.29
CA PRO A 42 1.27 12.14 14.57
C PRO A 42 2.77 11.90 14.44
N LEU A 43 3.58 12.72 15.10
CA LEU A 43 5.04 12.69 15.02
C LEU A 43 5.61 11.29 15.27
N ARG A 44 5.02 10.55 16.22
CA ARG A 44 5.40 9.15 16.49
C ARG A 44 5.26 8.23 15.27
N LEU A 45 4.25 8.43 14.42
CA LEU A 45 4.00 7.63 13.23
C LEU A 45 4.84 8.13 12.05
N ALA A 46 5.05 9.44 11.97
CA ALA A 46 5.98 10.06 11.04
C ALA A 46 7.40 9.47 11.21
N GLU A 47 7.90 9.33 12.43
CA GLU A 47 9.21 8.73 12.68
C GLU A 47 9.27 7.24 12.31
N VAL A 48 8.17 6.49 12.48
CA VAL A 48 8.08 5.09 12.00
C VAL A 48 8.17 5.03 10.47
N ALA A 49 7.48 5.93 9.77
CA ALA A 49 7.54 6.00 8.31
C ALA A 49 8.95 6.35 7.82
N LYS A 50 9.62 7.33 8.45
CA LYS A 50 11.02 7.68 8.16
C LYS A 50 11.95 6.48 8.37
N ALA A 51 11.80 5.76 9.48
CA ALA A 51 12.61 4.58 9.77
C ALA A 51 12.38 3.45 8.74
N ALA A 52 11.14 3.29 8.25
CA ALA A 52 10.84 2.31 7.21
C ALA A 52 11.48 2.67 5.86
N TRP A 53 11.49 3.95 5.48
CA TRP A 53 12.14 4.46 4.28
C TRP A 53 13.67 4.32 4.33
N SER A 54 14.26 4.70 5.46
CA SER A 54 15.72 4.73 5.63
C SER A 54 16.36 3.36 5.84
N ARG A 55 15.56 2.29 5.91
CA ARG A 55 16.10 0.94 6.10
C ARG A 55 16.70 0.44 4.79
N GLU A 56 17.98 0.06 4.84
CA GLU A 56 18.61 -0.69 3.76
C GLU A 56 18.11 -2.15 3.77
N GLU A 57 17.58 -2.61 2.64
CA GLU A 57 17.19 -4.01 2.44
C GLU A 57 18.30 -4.72 1.65
N LEU A 58 19.28 -5.24 2.37
CA LEU A 58 20.47 -5.88 1.79
C LEU A 58 20.23 -7.36 1.47
N GLU A 59 19.15 -7.94 2.01
CA GLU A 59 18.79 -9.32 1.76
C GLU A 59 17.98 -9.44 0.47
N ARG A 60 18.39 -10.35 -0.41
CA ARG A 60 17.55 -10.78 -1.52
C ARG A 60 16.59 -11.83 -1.00
N PRO A 61 15.27 -11.59 -0.96
CA PRO A 61 14.33 -12.62 -0.56
C PRO A 61 14.45 -13.83 -1.51
N PRO A 62 14.16 -15.05 -1.02
CA PRO A 62 14.07 -16.25 -1.86
C PRO A 62 12.94 -16.10 -2.90
N SER A 63 12.61 -17.16 -3.63
CA SER A 63 11.45 -17.15 -4.54
C SER A 63 10.19 -16.70 -3.80
N GLU A 64 9.60 -15.59 -4.25
CA GLU A 64 8.36 -15.04 -3.69
C GLU A 64 7.14 -15.68 -4.35
N THR A 65 6.09 -15.92 -3.58
CA THR A 65 4.74 -16.12 -4.13
C THR A 65 4.18 -14.80 -4.63
N PHE A 66 3.10 -14.85 -5.42
CA PHE A 66 2.41 -13.65 -5.88
C PHE A 66 1.93 -12.76 -4.72
N GLU A 67 1.35 -13.36 -3.68
CA GLU A 67 0.90 -12.63 -2.48
C GLU A 67 2.06 -11.95 -1.74
N GLN A 68 3.20 -12.63 -1.62
CA GLN A 68 4.40 -12.05 -1.01
C GLN A 68 4.93 -10.86 -1.83
N GLY A 69 4.95 -10.99 -3.16
CA GLY A 69 5.31 -9.91 -4.06
C GLY A 69 4.39 -8.69 -3.92
N LEU A 70 3.07 -8.89 -3.85
CA LEU A 70 2.10 -7.81 -3.63
C LEU A 70 2.31 -7.10 -2.29
N ILE A 71 2.59 -7.85 -1.22
CA ILE A 71 2.87 -7.26 0.09
C ILE A 71 4.16 -6.47 0.08
N ARG A 72 5.21 -6.96 -0.58
CA ARG A 72 6.48 -6.23 -0.73
C ARG A 72 6.29 -4.93 -1.52
N THR A 73 5.53 -4.97 -2.62
CA THR A 73 5.18 -3.76 -3.37
C THR A 73 4.42 -2.76 -2.51
N LEU A 74 3.38 -3.19 -1.79
CA LEU A 74 2.62 -2.32 -0.89
C LEU A 74 3.51 -1.73 0.22
N ALA A 75 4.40 -2.51 0.81
CA ALA A 75 5.35 -2.03 1.82
C ALA A 75 6.29 -0.95 1.26
N GLY A 76 6.77 -1.13 0.01
CA GLY A 76 7.57 -0.13 -0.68
C GLY A 76 6.80 1.16 -0.94
N ASP A 77 5.56 1.06 -1.42
CA ASP A 77 4.69 2.23 -1.65
C ASP A 77 4.40 2.99 -0.35
N LEU A 78 4.16 2.28 0.76
CA LEU A 78 3.95 2.90 2.07
C LEU A 78 5.23 3.52 2.65
N ALA A 79 6.40 2.93 2.36
CA ALA A 79 7.68 3.49 2.79
C ALA A 79 7.98 4.85 2.12
N LEU A 80 7.45 5.11 0.91
CA LEU A 80 7.58 6.41 0.25
C LEU A 80 6.92 7.56 1.03
N ILE A 81 5.96 7.26 1.92
CA ILE A 81 5.44 8.26 2.87
C ILE A 81 6.58 8.78 3.76
N GLY A 82 7.51 7.90 4.16
CA GLY A 82 8.68 8.26 4.98
C GLY A 82 9.61 9.26 4.30
N LEU A 83 9.75 9.20 2.97
CA LEU A 83 10.50 10.20 2.20
C LEU A 83 9.85 11.58 2.34
N ILE A 84 8.54 11.68 2.10
CA ILE A 84 7.78 12.95 2.14
C ILE A 84 7.79 13.54 3.56
N VAL A 85 7.58 12.70 4.57
CA VAL A 85 7.64 13.11 5.98
C VAL A 85 9.05 13.54 6.38
N GLY A 86 10.09 12.94 5.80
CA GLY A 86 11.50 13.31 6.01
C GLY A 86 11.83 14.75 5.63
N GLU A 87 11.09 15.32 4.68
CA GLU A 87 11.28 16.68 4.17
C GLU A 87 10.45 17.74 4.92
N ALA A 88 9.56 17.33 5.81
CA ALA A 88 8.64 18.23 6.51
C ALA A 88 9.10 18.54 7.93
N GLU A 89 8.93 19.80 8.33
CA GLU A 89 9.19 20.26 9.69
C GLU A 89 8.04 19.86 10.63
N PRO A 90 8.32 19.34 11.84
CA PRO A 90 7.30 19.06 12.84
C PRO A 90 6.54 20.32 13.29
N ALA A 91 5.24 20.18 13.50
CA ALA A 91 4.35 21.18 14.07
C ALA A 91 3.79 20.66 15.41
N GLY A 92 4.60 20.75 16.47
CA GLY A 92 4.24 20.20 17.78
C GLY A 92 4.37 18.67 17.80
N ASP A 93 3.28 17.97 18.11
CA ASP A 93 3.20 16.50 18.14
C ASP A 93 2.73 15.90 16.81
N GLU A 94 2.65 16.71 15.76
CA GLU A 94 2.17 16.35 14.44
C GLU A 94 3.19 16.78 13.36
N VAL A 95 3.10 16.17 12.18
CA VAL A 95 3.81 16.59 10.96
C VAL A 95 2.75 16.81 9.89
N VAL A 96 2.76 18.01 9.29
CA VAL A 96 1.80 18.39 8.24
C VAL A 96 2.49 18.27 6.88
N ILE A 97 1.95 17.44 6.00
CA ILE A 97 2.51 17.16 4.68
C ILE A 97 1.46 17.29 3.58
N GLN A 98 1.92 17.56 2.36
CA GLN A 98 1.12 17.35 1.14
C GLN A 98 1.34 15.91 0.68
N LEU A 99 0.30 15.09 0.74
CA LEU A 99 0.38 13.68 0.38
C LEU A 99 -0.45 13.37 -0.86
N ASP A 100 0.18 12.74 -1.85
CA ASP A 100 -0.50 12.26 -3.05
C ASP A 100 -1.59 11.25 -2.67
N VAL A 101 -2.77 11.39 -3.27
CA VAL A 101 -3.94 10.53 -3.03
C VAL A 101 -3.65 9.03 -3.16
N ARG A 102 -2.65 8.62 -3.94
CA ARG A 102 -2.23 7.23 -4.09
C ARG A 102 -1.62 6.68 -2.80
N PHE A 103 -0.80 7.47 -2.11
CA PHE A 103 -0.23 7.05 -0.83
C PHE A 103 -1.29 7.06 0.27
N ILE A 104 -2.23 8.02 0.22
CA ILE A 104 -3.39 8.04 1.12
C ILE A 104 -4.22 6.76 0.95
N SER A 105 -4.58 6.41 -0.28
CA SER A 105 -5.41 5.23 -0.55
C SER A 105 -4.70 3.93 -0.15
N HIS A 106 -3.40 3.80 -0.40
CA HIS A 106 -2.61 2.64 0.03
C HIS A 106 -2.55 2.53 1.56
N ALA A 107 -2.35 3.63 2.26
CA ALA A 107 -2.29 3.64 3.72
C ALA A 107 -3.63 3.24 4.37
N ILE A 108 -4.74 3.78 3.86
CA ILE A 108 -6.09 3.42 4.29
C ILE A 108 -6.37 1.94 4.01
N PHE A 109 -6.12 1.48 2.78
CA PHE A 109 -6.31 0.08 2.41
C PHE A 109 -5.51 -0.88 3.30
N ALA A 110 -4.26 -0.53 3.65
CA ALA A 110 -3.44 -1.33 4.56
C ALA A 110 -4.01 -1.36 5.99
N ALA A 111 -4.59 -0.26 6.46
CA ALA A 111 -5.26 -0.19 7.76
C ALA A 111 -6.51 -1.09 7.77
N ASP A 112 -7.37 -0.99 6.76
CA ASP A 112 -8.60 -1.80 6.63
C ASP A 112 -8.27 -3.30 6.61
N ARG A 113 -7.27 -3.72 5.83
CA ARG A 113 -6.81 -5.13 5.81
C ARG A 113 -6.25 -5.60 7.15
N ARG A 114 -5.71 -4.70 7.98
CA ARG A 114 -5.24 -5.06 9.32
C ARG A 114 -6.42 -5.29 10.26
N GLU A 115 -7.45 -4.46 10.17
CA GLU A 115 -8.67 -4.60 10.98
C GLU A 115 -9.42 -5.89 10.66
N ASP A 116 -9.60 -6.22 9.37
CA ASP A 116 -10.22 -7.47 8.93
C ASP A 116 -9.52 -8.74 9.45
N ARG A 117 -8.20 -8.66 9.70
CA ARG A 117 -7.41 -9.75 10.30
C ARG A 117 -7.54 -9.80 11.82
N SER A 118 -7.88 -8.69 12.47
CA SER A 118 -8.05 -8.62 13.92
C SER A 118 -9.43 -9.09 14.38
N THR A 119 -10.41 -9.17 13.47
CA THR A 119 -11.78 -9.61 13.74
C THR A 119 -12.03 -11.09 13.40
N LYS A 120 -11.02 -11.83 12.95
CA LYS A 120 -11.05 -13.26 12.67
C LYS A 120 -10.18 -14.02 13.66
#